data_AF-A0A930DQ52-F1
#
_entry.id   AF-A0A930DQ52-F1
#
_cell.length_a   1.000
_cell.length_b   1.000
_cell.length_c   1.000
_cell.angle_alpha   90.00
_cell.angle_beta   90.00
_cell.angle_gamma   90.00
#
_symmetry.space_group_name_H-M   'P 1'
#
loop_
_entity.id
_entity.type
_entity.pdbx_description
1 polymer ?
#
loop_
_entity_poly.entity_id
_entity_poly.type
_entity_poly.pdbx_seq_one_letter_code
_entity_poly.pdbx_strand_id
1 'polypeptide(L)'
;KEYKLGDIWNGITKEEAREEFRNTNVYTREDCVKCWAKLYCAGGCAANAYHSTGDIAGTYEYGCKLFRKRMECAIMMKVEESLMEQ
;
A
#
# COMPACT_ATOMS: atom_id res chain seq x y z
N LYS A 1 -13.15 2.87 19.38
CA LYS A 1 -12.53 1.58 18.95
C LYS A 1 -13.01 1.26 17.54
N GLU A 2 -12.56 2.03 16.55
CA GLU A 2 -13.10 1.96 15.18
C GLU A 2 -12.66 0.70 14.43
N TYR A 3 -11.40 0.29 14.59
CA TYR A 3 -10.85 -0.92 13.96
C TYR A 3 -10.80 -2.15 14.89
N LYS A 4 -11.57 -2.17 15.99
CA LYS A 4 -11.70 -3.41 16.79
C LYS A 4 -12.59 -4.40 16.03
N LEU A 5 -11.99 -5.49 15.55
CA LEU A 5 -12.69 -6.53 14.78
C LEU A 5 -13.49 -7.52 15.64
N GLY A 6 -13.14 -7.66 16.91
CA GLY A 6 -13.75 -8.65 17.81
C GLY A 6 -12.81 -9.03 18.95
N ASP A 7 -12.86 -10.28 19.38
CA ASP A 7 -11.94 -10.88 20.35
C ASP A 7 -11.74 -12.38 20.07
N ILE A 8 -10.76 -12.98 20.74
CA ILE A 8 -10.35 -14.37 20.47
C ILE A 8 -11.39 -15.42 20.92
N TRP A 9 -12.38 -15.03 21.73
CA TRP A 9 -13.38 -15.93 22.28
C TRP A 9 -14.64 -15.95 21.41
N ASN A 10 -15.06 -14.78 20.92
CA ASN A 10 -16.26 -14.59 20.11
C ASN A 10 -15.97 -14.49 18.60
N GLY A 11 -14.69 -14.46 18.22
CA GLY A 11 -14.26 -14.32 16.83
C GLY A 11 -14.45 -12.89 16.30
N ILE A 12 -14.64 -12.79 14.97
CA ILE A 12 -14.82 -11.51 14.28
C ILE A 12 -16.29 -11.10 14.41
N THR A 13 -16.54 -9.98 15.09
CA THR A 13 -17.88 -9.43 15.30
C THR A 13 -18.13 -8.15 14.50
N LYS A 14 -17.08 -7.54 13.94
CA LYS A 14 -17.18 -6.37 13.06
C LYS A 14 -16.74 -6.73 11.65
N GLU A 15 -17.58 -7.48 10.95
CA GLU A 15 -17.27 -7.97 9.60
C GLU A 15 -17.12 -6.82 8.61
N GLU A 16 -17.91 -5.76 8.72
CA GLU A 16 -17.87 -4.63 7.77
C GLU A 16 -16.48 -3.97 7.75
N ALA A 17 -15.84 -3.80 8.91
CA ALA A 17 -14.48 -3.26 8.99
C ALA A 17 -13.43 -4.22 8.40
N ARG A 18 -13.64 -5.54 8.51
CA ARG A 18 -12.79 -6.53 7.84
C ARG A 18 -12.95 -6.42 6.31
N GLU A 19 -14.18 -6.31 5.83
CA GLU A 19 -14.49 -6.21 4.41
C GLU A 19 -13.97 -4.90 3.80
N GLU A 20 -14.12 -3.78 4.49
CA GLU A 20 -13.54 -2.47 4.12
C GLU A 20 -12.01 -2.55 3.97
N PHE A 21 -11.34 -3.13 4.97
CA PHE A 21 -9.89 -3.29 4.93
C PHE A 21 -9.45 -4.24 3.81
N ARG A 22 -10.18 -5.34 3.59
CA ARG A 22 -9.90 -6.29 2.49
C ARG A 22 -10.03 -5.62 1.12
N ASN A 23 -11.01 -4.72 0.97
CA ASN A 23 -11.24 -3.96 -0.25
C ASN A 23 -10.29 -2.76 -0.39
N THR A 24 -9.42 -2.50 0.58
CA THR A 24 -8.38 -1.46 0.51
C THR A 24 -7.10 -2.05 -0.08
N ASN A 25 -6.96 -2.02 -1.41
CA ASN A 25 -5.82 -2.63 -2.09
C ASN A 25 -5.43 -1.88 -3.37
N VAL A 26 -4.36 -2.36 -4.01
CA VAL A 26 -3.75 -1.75 -5.19
C VAL A 26 -4.69 -1.63 -6.40
N TYR A 27 -5.73 -2.47 -6.48
CA TYR A 27 -6.68 -2.48 -7.59
C TYR A 27 -7.89 -1.59 -7.35
N THR A 28 -8.17 -1.21 -6.10
CA THR A 28 -9.36 -0.45 -5.72
C THR A 28 -9.06 1.02 -5.46
N ARG A 29 -7.84 1.37 -5.05
CA ARG A 29 -7.42 2.76 -4.86
C ARG A 29 -7.17 3.46 -6.19
N GLU A 30 -7.88 4.56 -6.46
CA GLU A 30 -7.80 5.28 -7.74
C GLU A 30 -6.36 5.70 -8.13
N ASP A 31 -5.60 6.24 -7.17
CA ASP A 31 -4.20 6.64 -7.38
C ASP A 31 -3.31 5.44 -7.73
N CYS A 32 -3.61 4.27 -7.15
CA CYS A 32 -2.84 3.05 -7.36
C CYS A 32 -3.14 2.43 -8.73
N VAL A 33 -4.39 2.47 -9.20
CA VAL A 33 -4.82 1.89 -10.48
C VAL A 33 -3.99 2.44 -11.65
N LYS A 34 -3.69 3.74 -11.63
CA LYS A 34 -2.93 4.46 -12.66
C LYS A 34 -1.41 4.54 -12.39
N CYS A 35 -0.93 4.01 -11.26
CA CYS A 35 0.48 4.13 -10.85
C CYS A 35 1.36 3.07 -11.56
N TRP A 36 2.47 3.50 -12.16
CA TRP A 36 3.43 2.58 -12.79
C TRP A 36 4.10 1.64 -11.79
N ALA A 37 4.29 2.09 -10.55
CA ALA A 37 4.98 1.33 -9.49
C ALA A 37 4.06 0.41 -8.70
N LYS A 38 2.78 0.27 -9.09
CA LYS A 38 1.75 -0.41 -8.29
C LYS A 38 2.08 -1.86 -7.94
N LEU A 39 2.72 -2.59 -8.86
CA LEU A 39 3.15 -3.97 -8.65
C LEU A 39 4.45 -4.08 -7.84
N TYR A 40 5.21 -3.00 -7.69
CA TYR A 40 6.37 -2.96 -6.80
C TYR A 40 5.99 -2.61 -5.35
N CYS A 41 5.00 -1.73 -5.16
CA CYS A 41 4.64 -1.24 -3.82
C CYS A 41 3.45 -1.96 -3.17
N ALA A 42 2.70 -2.75 -3.94
CA ALA A 42 1.49 -3.47 -3.50
C ALA A 42 0.42 -2.58 -2.84
N GLY A 43 0.39 -1.27 -3.14
CA GLY A 43 -0.59 -0.32 -2.61
C GLY A 43 -0.17 0.40 -1.33
N GLY A 44 1.02 0.14 -0.77
CA GLY A 44 1.54 0.88 0.38
C GLY A 44 0.89 0.53 1.73
N CYS A 45 1.00 1.43 2.70
CA CYS A 45 0.62 1.17 4.10
C CYS A 45 -0.72 1.82 4.47
N ALA A 46 -1.69 1.01 4.90
CA ALA A 46 -3.00 1.48 5.36
C ALA A 46 -2.92 2.35 6.63
N ALA A 47 -1.99 2.06 7.55
CA ALA A 47 -1.80 2.88 8.75
C ALA A 47 -1.30 4.29 8.42
N ASN A 48 -0.37 4.42 7.46
CA ASN A 48 0.10 5.73 7.00
C ASN A 48 -0.99 6.49 6.24
N ALA A 49 -1.78 5.79 5.42
CA ALA A 49 -2.95 6.37 4.76
C ALA A 49 -3.91 6.97 5.79
N TYR A 50 -4.29 6.20 6.81
CA TYR A 50 -5.17 6.66 7.88
C TYR A 50 -4.56 7.83 8.66
N HIS A 51 -3.28 7.74 9.05
CA HIS A 51 -2.63 8.82 9.80
C HIS A 51 -2.54 10.13 9.01
N SER A 52 -2.36 10.07 7.68
CA SER A 52 -2.18 11.26 6.83
C SER A 52 -3.47 11.82 6.25
N THR A 53 -4.49 10.98 6.03
CA THR A 53 -5.72 11.37 5.32
C THR A 53 -6.98 11.20 6.17
N GLY A 54 -6.91 10.49 7.30
CA GLY A 54 -8.07 10.09 8.09
C GLY A 54 -8.83 8.88 7.54
N ASP A 55 -8.40 8.32 6.40
CA ASP A 55 -9.06 7.20 5.71
C ASP A 55 -8.05 6.08 5.40
N ILE A 56 -8.38 4.84 5.73
CA ILE A 56 -7.56 3.68 5.37
C ILE A 56 -7.55 3.45 3.85
N ALA A 57 -8.59 3.85 3.13
CA ALA A 57 -8.65 3.80 1.67
C ALA A 57 -7.83 4.90 0.99
N GLY A 58 -7.41 5.92 1.74
CA GLY A 58 -6.61 7.03 1.24
C GLY A 58 -5.20 6.63 0.77
N THR A 59 -4.53 7.60 0.15
CA THR A 59 -3.15 7.46 -0.33
C THR A 59 -2.23 8.41 0.43
N TYR A 60 -1.17 7.87 1.02
CA TYR A 60 -0.10 8.68 1.61
C TYR A 60 0.88 9.17 0.53
N GLU A 61 0.56 10.29 -0.11
CA GLU A 61 1.25 10.73 -1.34
C GLU A 61 2.75 10.97 -1.16
N TYR A 62 3.19 11.53 -0.03
CA TYR A 62 4.63 11.69 0.24
C TYR A 62 5.37 10.34 0.25
N GLY A 63 4.78 9.33 0.89
CA GLY A 63 5.33 7.97 0.91
C GLY A 63 5.35 7.35 -0.48
N CYS A 64 4.33 7.60 -1.30
CA CYS A 64 4.27 7.14 -2.69
C CYS A 64 5.38 7.76 -3.54
N LYS A 65 5.63 9.08 -3.42
CA LYS A 65 6.75 9.75 -4.11
C LYS A 65 8.10 9.16 -3.74
N LEU A 66 8.34 8.98 -2.44
CA LEU A 66 9.58 8.41 -1.93
C LEU A 66 9.78 6.96 -2.40
N PHE A 67 8.71 6.16 -2.40
CA PHE A 67 8.78 4.78 -2.89
C PHE A 67 9.09 4.71 -4.38
N ARG A 68 8.40 5.50 -5.22
CA ARG A 68 8.68 5.56 -6.66
C ARG A 68 10.14 5.90 -6.92
N LYS A 69 10.70 6.86 -6.19
CA LYS A 69 12.12 7.21 -6.33
C LYS A 69 13.06 6.08 -5.91
N ARG A 70 12.77 5.38 -4.80
CA ARG A 70 13.55 4.19 -4.42
C ARG A 70 13.52 3.11 -5.49
N MET A 71 12.37 2.89 -6.13
CA MET A 71 12.27 1.92 -7.21
C MET A 71 13.02 2.34 -8.47
N GLU A 72 12.98 3.61 -8.86
CA GLU A 72 13.82 4.13 -9.95
C GLU A 72 15.30 3.82 -9.69
N CYS A 73 15.80 4.11 -8.48
CA CYS A 73 17.19 3.82 -8.12
C CYS A 73 17.50 2.32 -8.15
N ALA A 74 16.62 1.47 -7.59
CA ALA A 74 16.82 0.03 -7.55
C ALA A 74 16.83 -0.60 -8.96
N ILE A 75 15.94 -0.13 -9.86
CA ILE A 75 15.93 -0.57 -11.25
C ILE A 75 17.24 -0.17 -11.94
N MET A 76 17.70 1.06 -11.75
CA MET A 76 18.98 1.51 -12.34
C MET A 76 20.17 0.69 -11.84
N MET A 77 20.23 0.37 -10.54
CA MET A 77 21.27 -0.52 -10.00
C MET A 77 21.27 -1.89 -10.69
N LYS A 78 20.09 -2.47 -10.95
CA LYS A 78 19.99 -3.75 -11.66
C LYS A 78 20.36 -3.66 -13.14
N VAL A 79 20.07 -2.54 -13.79
CA VAL A 79 20.55 -2.28 -15.15
C VAL A 79 22.07 -2.22 -15.17
N GLU A 80 22.69 -1.47 -14.26
CA GLU A 80 24.15 -1.35 -14.17
C GLU A 80 24.81 -2.71 -13.93
N GLU A 81 24.33 -3.48 -12.95
CA GLU A 81 24.81 -4.85 -12.70
C GLU A 81 24.73 -5.73 -13.96
N SER A 82 23.61 -5.67 -14.69
CA SER A 82 23.40 -6.47 -15.91
C SER A 82 24.26 -6.04 -17.09
N LEU A 83 24.73 -4.78 -17.11
CA LEU A 83 25.65 -4.26 -18.13
C LEU A 83 27.11 -4.60 -17.81
N MET A 84 27.48 -4.67 -16.53
CA MET A 84 28.82 -5.07 -16.09
C MET A 84 29.07 -6.58 -16.22
N GLU A 85 28.02 -7.40 -16.23
CA GLU A 85 28.09 -8.85 -16.45
C GLU A 85 28.21 -9.26 -17.93
N GLN A 86 28.07 -8.30 -18.87
CA GLN A 86 28.23 -8.50 -20.32
C GLN A 86 29.66 -8.18 -20.78
#